data_AF-A0A2A2HWC7-F1
#
_entry.id   AF-A0A2A2HWC7-F1
#
_cell.length_a   1.000
_cell.length_b   1.000
_cell.length_c   1.000
_cell.angle_alpha   90.00
_cell.angle_beta   90.00
_cell.angle_gamma   90.00
#
_symmetry.space_group_name_H-M   'P 1'
#
loop_
_entity.id
_entity.type
_entity.pdbx_description
1 polymer ?
#
loop_
_entity_poly.entity_id
_entity_poly.type
_entity_poly.pdbx_seq_one_letter_code
_entity_poly.pdbx_strand_id
1 'polypeptide(L)'
;MKKREIIQAVIIFLIAAFLVNSLIPFFTGSAQALIVLSGSMTPLVLPGDMIVAKSISPDELTVGDVVVFRGTGEKADSLVTHRIVNIQEGKKRVFQTKGDANEEIDDFKVPASDVVGKLTFVIPFAGHLPEASKNKNLFFLTVILPAGLIILDELKRIIKYSSPARARKSEREQNKVARRTSYVFNGVRLSALIFISGFVFTGIFLQNLGGNGPVVLEKEYKVENSGILPSVYVFTPDNPAQKFAIEHWYGVIPPANSTQVIAPENTPAKLSTVPYILPVFWITELAEISPYLPTAFGILLYVSVFTLLLSPFWCRKSGIRSHKKKILVHWLLAQSKRALNLE
;
A
#
# COMPACT_ATOMS: atom_id res chain seq x y z
N MET A 1 35.15 6.36 1.71
CA MET A 1 33.78 6.65 1.26
C MET A 1 33.28 7.90 1.96
N LYS A 2 32.53 8.77 1.27
CA LYS A 2 31.92 9.95 1.89
C LYS A 2 30.83 9.49 2.87
N LYS A 3 30.62 10.19 4.00
CA LYS A 3 29.58 9.88 5.02
C LYS A 3 28.20 9.59 4.40
N ARG A 4 27.85 10.30 3.33
CA ARG A 4 26.63 10.10 2.55
C ARG A 4 26.55 8.74 1.83
N GLU A 5 27.65 8.27 1.26
CA GLU A 5 27.72 6.97 0.57
C GLU A 5 27.58 5.81 1.56
N ILE A 6 28.14 5.96 2.76
CA ILE A 6 27.97 4.98 3.85
C ILE A 6 26.51 4.92 4.28
N ILE A 7 25.86 6.07 4.52
CA ILE A 7 24.45 6.11 4.90
C ILE A 7 23.57 5.47 3.82
N GLN A 8 23.82 5.78 2.54
CA GLN A 8 23.08 5.18 1.43
C GLN A 8 23.28 3.66 1.36
N ALA A 9 24.51 3.17 1.51
CA ALA A 9 24.79 1.74 1.52
C ALA A 9 24.09 1.04 2.69
N VAL A 10 24.08 1.66 3.88
CA VAL A 10 23.37 1.13 5.06
C VAL A 10 21.86 1.08 4.82
N ILE A 11 21.26 2.15 4.27
CA ILE A 11 19.83 2.17 3.96
C ILE A 11 19.48 1.07 2.94
N ILE A 12 20.26 0.95 1.86
CA ILE A 12 20.06 -0.09 0.84
C ILE A 12 20.18 -1.48 1.46
N PHE A 13 21.18 -1.70 2.31
CA PHE A 13 21.37 -2.96 3.01
C PHE A 13 20.19 -3.29 3.93
N LEU A 14 19.69 -2.33 4.71
CA LEU A 14 18.53 -2.53 5.58
C LEU A 14 17.26 -2.84 4.79
N ILE A 15 17.03 -2.14 3.67
CA ILE A 15 15.91 -2.43 2.77
C ILE A 15 16.05 -3.84 2.18
N ALA A 16 17.24 -4.19 1.69
CA ALA A 16 17.48 -5.52 1.13
C ALA A 16 17.30 -6.62 2.19
N ALA A 17 17.83 -6.44 3.40
CA ALA A 17 17.67 -7.38 4.50
C ALA A 17 16.20 -7.52 4.90
N PHE A 18 15.45 -6.42 4.97
CA PHE A 18 14.01 -6.45 5.22
C PHE A 18 13.25 -7.22 4.13
N LEU A 19 13.51 -6.91 2.85
CA LEU A 19 12.86 -7.59 1.72
C LEU A 19 13.16 -9.10 1.70
N VAL A 20 14.42 -9.47 1.92
CA VAL A 20 14.82 -10.88 2.02
C VAL A 20 14.05 -11.55 3.17
N ASN A 21 14.04 -10.95 4.36
CA ASN A 21 13.32 -11.48 5.52
C ASN A 21 11.82 -11.64 5.26
N SER A 22 11.18 -10.67 4.60
CA SER A 22 9.76 -10.72 4.23
C SER A 22 9.43 -11.83 3.21
N LEU A 23 10.41 -12.29 2.43
CA LEU A 23 10.21 -13.35 1.44
C LEU A 23 10.45 -14.76 1.98
N ILE A 24 11.21 -14.92 3.08
CA ILE A 24 11.49 -16.23 3.72
C ILE A 24 10.21 -17.06 3.96
N PRO A 25 9.09 -16.49 4.47
CA PRO A 25 7.88 -17.27 4.71
C PRO A 25 7.31 -17.97 3.48
N PHE A 26 7.43 -17.35 2.30
CA PHE A 26 6.96 -17.92 1.04
C PHE A 26 7.82 -19.09 0.57
N PHE A 27 9.15 -18.99 0.73
CA PHE A 27 10.07 -20.08 0.37
C PHE A 27 10.00 -21.27 1.33
N THR A 28 9.70 -21.01 2.60
CA THR A 28 9.53 -22.05 3.62
C THR A 28 8.14 -22.71 3.59
N GLY A 29 7.22 -22.21 2.76
CA GLY A 29 5.83 -22.67 2.70
C GLY A 29 4.97 -22.25 3.90
N SER A 30 5.51 -21.44 4.83
CA SER A 30 4.79 -20.92 5.99
C SER A 30 3.89 -19.71 5.66
N ALA A 31 3.98 -19.18 4.43
CA ALA A 31 3.02 -18.24 3.86
C ALA A 31 2.72 -18.60 2.40
N GLN A 32 1.46 -18.40 1.99
CA GLN A 32 0.99 -18.66 0.64
C GLN A 32 0.30 -17.43 0.07
N ALA A 33 0.65 -17.06 -1.15
CA ALA A 33 -0.04 -16.03 -1.91
C ALA A 33 -1.16 -16.69 -2.75
N LEU A 34 -2.41 -16.31 -2.51
CA LEU A 34 -3.58 -16.88 -3.17
C LEU A 34 -4.40 -15.78 -3.84
N ILE A 35 -5.09 -16.13 -4.92
CA ILE A 35 -5.96 -15.20 -5.64
C ILE A 35 -7.39 -15.45 -5.19
N VAL A 36 -8.10 -14.38 -4.83
CA VAL A 36 -9.51 -14.46 -4.46
C VAL A 36 -10.36 -14.58 -5.72
N LEU A 37 -11.17 -15.63 -5.78
CA LEU A 37 -11.97 -15.96 -6.96
C LEU A 37 -13.45 -15.59 -6.82
N SER A 38 -13.96 -15.50 -5.58
CA SER A 38 -15.38 -15.25 -5.28
C SER A 38 -15.58 -14.02 -4.40
N GLY A 39 -16.80 -13.47 -4.43
CA GLY A 39 -17.19 -12.29 -3.65
C GLY A 39 -17.66 -12.58 -2.22
N SER A 40 -17.51 -13.80 -1.70
CA SER A 40 -18.05 -14.21 -0.39
C SER A 40 -17.42 -13.46 0.79
N MET A 41 -16.25 -12.85 0.61
CA MET A 41 -15.56 -12.02 1.61
C MET A 41 -15.69 -10.51 1.34
N THR A 42 -16.58 -10.10 0.44
CA THR A 42 -16.86 -8.68 0.20
C THR A 42 -17.51 -8.07 1.45
N PRO A 43 -17.12 -6.87 1.90
CA PRO A 43 -16.18 -5.93 1.28
C PRO A 43 -14.73 -6.04 1.79
N LEU A 44 -14.44 -6.96 2.72
CA LEU A 44 -13.10 -7.11 3.32
C LEU A 44 -12.03 -7.39 2.24
N VAL A 45 -12.32 -8.35 1.36
CA VAL A 45 -11.46 -8.76 0.26
C VAL A 45 -12.31 -8.95 -0.99
N LEU A 46 -11.83 -8.46 -2.14
CA LEU A 46 -12.57 -8.46 -3.40
C LEU A 46 -12.07 -9.57 -4.34
N PRO A 47 -12.92 -10.08 -5.25
CA PRO A 47 -12.47 -10.94 -6.34
C PRO A 47 -11.34 -10.25 -7.14
N GLY A 48 -10.27 -11.00 -7.43
CA GLY A 48 -9.08 -10.48 -8.11
C GLY A 48 -8.02 -9.89 -7.18
N ASP A 49 -8.27 -9.80 -5.87
CA ASP A 49 -7.24 -9.49 -4.89
C ASP A 49 -6.29 -10.67 -4.70
N MET A 50 -5.04 -10.37 -4.34
CA MET A 50 -4.09 -11.37 -3.87
C MET A 50 -4.00 -11.31 -2.34
N ILE A 51 -4.24 -12.43 -1.68
CA ILE A 51 -4.13 -12.56 -0.23
C ILE A 51 -2.88 -13.33 0.18
N VAL A 52 -2.33 -12.98 1.33
CA VAL A 52 -1.24 -13.71 1.97
C VAL A 52 -1.79 -14.46 3.18
N ALA A 53 -1.88 -15.78 3.05
CA ALA A 53 -2.29 -16.68 4.13
C ALA A 53 -1.04 -17.24 4.82
N LYS A 54 -0.87 -16.96 6.11
CA LYS A 54 0.24 -17.47 6.92
C LYS A 54 -0.20 -18.71 7.69
N SER A 55 0.58 -19.78 7.64
CA SER A 55 0.35 -20.95 8.48
C SER A 55 0.57 -20.58 9.94
N ILE A 56 -0.44 -20.85 10.76
CA ILE A 56 -0.49 -20.56 12.19
C ILE A 56 -0.95 -21.82 12.91
N SER A 57 -0.47 -22.05 14.13
CA SER A 57 -0.94 -23.17 14.94
C SER A 57 -2.46 -23.08 15.08
N PRO A 58 -3.21 -24.17 14.84
CA PRO A 58 -4.65 -24.11 14.97
C PRO A 58 -5.12 -23.63 16.33
N ASP A 59 -4.33 -23.81 17.40
CA ASP A 59 -4.62 -23.38 18.78
C ASP A 59 -4.54 -21.85 18.98
N GLU A 60 -3.79 -21.14 18.13
CA GLU A 60 -3.68 -19.69 18.16
C GLU A 60 -4.84 -18.99 17.43
N LEU A 61 -5.63 -19.74 16.65
CA LEU A 61 -6.79 -19.20 15.95
C LEU A 61 -7.90 -18.86 16.93
N THR A 62 -8.53 -17.72 16.72
CA THR A 62 -9.65 -17.24 17.54
C THR A 62 -10.87 -16.92 16.68
N VAL A 63 -12.04 -16.82 17.33
CA VAL A 63 -13.25 -16.32 16.65
C VAL A 63 -12.94 -14.94 16.08
N GLY A 64 -13.24 -14.76 14.80
CA GLY A 64 -12.94 -13.56 14.05
C GLY A 64 -11.83 -13.64 13.05
N ASP A 65 -10.96 -14.64 13.18
CA ASP A 65 -9.89 -14.84 12.23
C ASP A 65 -10.45 -15.23 10.87
N VAL A 66 -9.92 -14.61 9.81
CA VAL A 66 -10.18 -15.03 8.44
C VAL A 66 -9.16 -16.09 8.08
N VAL A 67 -9.65 -17.28 7.73
CA VAL A 67 -8.81 -18.45 7.46
C VAL A 67 -9.05 -18.98 6.07
N VAL A 68 -7.97 -19.47 5.47
CA VAL A 68 -7.99 -20.27 4.25
C VAL A 68 -7.95 -21.73 4.66
N PHE A 69 -8.88 -22.53 4.13
CA PHE A 69 -8.96 -23.96 4.39
C PHE A 69 -9.36 -24.73 3.13
N ARG A 70 -9.11 -26.04 3.14
CA ARG A 70 -9.58 -26.93 2.07
C ARG A 70 -11.08 -27.14 2.21
N GLY A 71 -11.83 -26.91 1.14
CA GLY A 71 -13.28 -27.11 1.12
C GLY A 71 -13.65 -28.56 1.46
N THR A 72 -14.90 -28.79 1.80
CA THR A 72 -15.45 -30.12 2.07
C THR A 72 -16.56 -30.45 1.05
N GLY A 73 -16.90 -31.73 0.90
CA GLY A 73 -17.95 -32.17 -0.04
C GLY A 73 -17.63 -31.83 -1.50
N GLU A 74 -18.55 -31.17 -2.20
CA GLU A 74 -18.40 -30.77 -3.61
C GLU A 74 -17.25 -29.79 -3.86
N LYS A 75 -16.72 -29.15 -2.81
CA LYS A 75 -15.62 -28.18 -2.85
C LYS A 75 -14.29 -28.76 -2.39
N ALA A 76 -14.17 -30.09 -2.25
CA ALA A 76 -13.00 -30.77 -1.68
C ALA A 76 -11.65 -30.37 -2.30
N ASP A 77 -11.63 -30.10 -3.61
CA ASP A 77 -10.40 -29.74 -4.34
C ASP A 77 -10.13 -28.22 -4.37
N SER A 78 -10.96 -27.41 -3.72
CA SER A 78 -10.86 -25.95 -3.74
C SER A 78 -10.45 -25.37 -2.37
N LEU A 79 -9.75 -24.24 -2.41
CA LEU A 79 -9.48 -23.45 -1.21
C LEU A 79 -10.61 -22.45 -0.99
N VAL A 80 -11.11 -22.41 0.23
CA VAL A 80 -12.16 -21.48 0.68
C VAL A 80 -11.56 -20.54 1.71
N THR A 81 -11.91 -19.26 1.63
CA THR A 81 -11.46 -18.23 2.58
C THR A 81 -12.66 -17.64 3.27
N HIS A 82 -12.90 -17.95 4.55
CA HIS A 82 -14.03 -17.45 5.34
C HIS A 82 -13.60 -17.09 6.76
N ARG A 83 -14.45 -16.37 7.48
CA ARG A 83 -14.22 -15.97 8.87
C ARG A 83 -14.69 -17.03 9.84
N ILE A 84 -13.90 -17.30 10.88
CA ILE A 84 -14.31 -18.15 12.00
C ILE A 84 -15.37 -17.40 12.81
N VAL A 85 -16.58 -17.96 12.89
CA VAL A 85 -17.69 -17.42 13.69
C VAL A 85 -17.87 -18.17 15.01
N ASN A 86 -17.37 -19.41 15.10
CA ASN A 86 -17.43 -20.20 16.33
C ASN A 86 -16.31 -21.26 16.33
N ILE A 87 -15.85 -21.62 17.52
CA ILE A 87 -14.84 -22.66 17.74
C ILE A 87 -15.42 -23.70 18.70
N GLN A 88 -15.38 -24.97 18.31
CA GLN A 88 -15.79 -26.06 19.17
C GLN A 88 -14.55 -26.83 19.62
N GLU A 89 -14.31 -26.78 20.94
CA GLU A 89 -13.25 -27.54 21.59
C GLU A 89 -13.75 -28.95 21.94
N GLY A 90 -12.96 -29.96 21.63
CA GLY A 90 -13.31 -31.38 21.81
C GLY A 90 -12.12 -32.29 21.57
N LYS A 91 -12.36 -33.54 21.14
CA LYS A 91 -11.26 -34.48 20.77
C LYS A 91 -10.39 -33.95 19.62
N LYS A 92 -10.97 -33.12 18.76
CA LYS A 92 -10.29 -32.37 17.70
C LYS A 92 -10.93 -30.98 17.63
N ARG A 93 -10.11 -29.95 17.53
CA ARG A 93 -10.57 -28.56 17.33
C ARG A 93 -11.25 -28.44 15.97
N VAL A 94 -12.47 -27.90 15.94
CA VAL A 94 -13.23 -27.67 14.72
C VAL A 94 -13.80 -26.24 14.69
N PHE A 95 -13.83 -25.66 13.50
CA PHE A 95 -14.24 -24.29 13.26
C PHE A 95 -15.57 -24.26 12.49
N GLN A 96 -16.46 -23.36 12.88
CA GLN A 96 -17.58 -22.94 12.04
C GLN A 96 -17.18 -21.64 11.36
N THR A 97 -17.39 -21.58 10.05
CA THR A 97 -16.97 -20.45 9.21
C THR A 97 -18.15 -19.83 8.50
N LYS A 98 -17.99 -18.56 8.12
CA LYS A 98 -18.97 -17.81 7.33
C LYS A 98 -18.25 -16.80 6.45
N GLY A 99 -18.66 -16.69 5.19
CA GLY A 99 -18.23 -15.59 4.32
C GLY A 99 -18.84 -14.27 4.79
N ASP A 100 -18.06 -13.19 4.84
CA ASP A 100 -18.53 -11.88 5.31
C ASP A 100 -19.73 -11.33 4.51
N ALA A 101 -19.90 -11.73 3.25
CA ALA A 101 -21.02 -11.37 2.39
C ALA A 101 -22.18 -12.39 2.40
N ASN A 102 -22.01 -13.55 3.05
CA ASN A 102 -23.02 -14.61 3.05
C ASN A 102 -24.09 -14.31 4.12
N GLU A 103 -25.34 -14.72 3.89
CA GLU A 103 -26.41 -14.59 4.89
C GLU A 103 -26.29 -15.69 5.97
N GLU A 104 -25.99 -16.91 5.55
CA GLU A 104 -25.94 -18.08 6.42
C GLU A 104 -24.50 -18.51 6.76
N ILE A 105 -24.36 -19.26 7.86
CA ILE A 105 -23.12 -19.92 8.25
C ILE A 105 -22.89 -21.10 7.29
N ASP A 106 -21.63 -21.44 7.01
CA ASP A 106 -21.34 -22.62 6.19
C ASP A 106 -21.96 -23.90 6.80
N ASP A 107 -22.62 -24.71 5.98
CA ASP A 107 -23.30 -25.95 6.39
C ASP A 107 -22.35 -27.06 6.88
N PHE A 108 -21.04 -26.85 6.71
CA PHE A 108 -19.99 -27.77 7.11
C PHE A 108 -19.13 -27.20 8.23
N LYS A 109 -18.47 -28.08 8.98
CA LYS A 109 -17.46 -27.70 9.97
C LYS A 109 -16.08 -27.96 9.39
N VAL A 110 -15.14 -27.08 9.69
CA VAL A 110 -13.75 -27.15 9.21
C VAL A 110 -12.88 -27.74 10.31
N PRO A 111 -12.32 -28.95 10.14
CA PRO A 111 -11.32 -29.47 11.06
C PRO A 111 -10.07 -28.60 11.08
N ALA A 112 -9.42 -28.50 12.25
CA ALA A 112 -8.14 -27.80 12.38
C ALA A 112 -7.05 -28.29 11.42
N SER A 113 -7.09 -29.55 10.99
CA SER A 113 -6.16 -30.12 10.01
C SER A 113 -6.33 -29.60 8.59
N ASP A 114 -7.50 -29.05 8.26
CA ASP A 114 -7.83 -28.59 6.91
C ASP A 114 -7.56 -27.10 6.72
N VAL A 115 -7.21 -26.39 7.80
CA VAL A 115 -6.77 -25.00 7.76
C VAL A 115 -5.37 -24.92 7.15
N VAL A 116 -5.26 -24.13 6.09
CA VAL A 116 -4.00 -23.84 5.39
C VAL A 116 -3.27 -22.67 6.05
N GLY A 117 -4.01 -21.64 6.45
CA GLY A 117 -3.44 -20.48 7.14
C GLY A 117 -4.44 -19.37 7.41
N LYS A 118 -4.02 -18.39 8.21
CA LYS A 118 -4.76 -17.16 8.53
C LYS A 118 -4.42 -16.06 7.52
N LEU A 119 -5.42 -15.31 7.06
CA LEU A 119 -5.22 -14.10 6.27
C LEU A 119 -4.43 -13.08 7.09
N THR A 120 -3.29 -12.64 6.55
CA THR A 120 -2.41 -11.65 7.21
C THR A 120 -2.19 -10.40 6.38
N PHE A 121 -2.41 -10.47 5.07
CA PHE A 121 -2.23 -9.32 4.19
C PHE A 121 -3.07 -9.45 2.92
N VAL A 122 -3.50 -8.30 2.40
CA VAL A 122 -4.21 -8.18 1.12
C VAL A 122 -3.45 -7.21 0.23
N ILE A 123 -3.18 -7.63 -1.00
CA ILE A 123 -2.63 -6.81 -2.08
C ILE A 123 -3.75 -6.62 -3.10
N PRO A 124 -4.40 -5.43 -3.11
CA PRO A 124 -5.55 -5.20 -3.96
C PRO A 124 -5.19 -5.33 -5.44
N PHE A 125 -6.08 -5.93 -6.24
CA PHE A 125 -5.96 -6.13 -7.69
C PHE A 125 -4.76 -6.97 -8.19
N ALA A 126 -3.87 -7.43 -7.31
CA ALA A 126 -2.67 -8.16 -7.72
C ALA A 126 -2.97 -9.55 -8.32
N GLY A 127 -4.16 -10.11 -8.06
CA GLY A 127 -4.63 -11.34 -8.70
C GLY A 127 -4.91 -11.20 -10.20
N HIS A 128 -5.01 -9.97 -10.73
CA HIS A 128 -5.12 -9.74 -12.16
C HIS A 128 -3.77 -9.74 -12.90
N LEU A 129 -2.63 -9.72 -12.19
CA LEU A 129 -1.30 -9.70 -12.80
C LEU A 129 -1.01 -10.92 -13.70
N PRO A 130 -1.36 -12.17 -13.31
CA PRO A 130 -1.18 -13.33 -14.17
C PRO A 130 -2.02 -13.25 -15.45
N GLU A 131 -3.25 -12.75 -15.37
CA GLU A 131 -4.12 -12.54 -16.54
C GLU A 131 -3.59 -11.43 -17.45
N ALA A 132 -3.12 -10.33 -16.88
CA ALA A 132 -2.44 -9.26 -17.62
C ALA A 132 -1.21 -9.79 -18.38
N SER A 133 -0.51 -10.78 -17.81
CA SER A 133 0.64 -11.44 -18.44
C SER A 133 0.25 -12.37 -19.60
N LYS A 134 -0.97 -12.94 -19.60
CA LYS A 134 -1.49 -13.74 -20.73
C LYS A 134 -1.84 -12.87 -21.95
N ASN A 135 -2.25 -11.63 -21.73
CA ASN A 135 -2.46 -10.67 -22.82
C ASN A 135 -1.11 -10.25 -23.41
N LYS A 136 -0.73 -10.89 -24.52
CA LYS A 136 0.57 -10.69 -25.19
C LYS A 136 0.91 -9.22 -25.42
N ASN A 137 -0.07 -8.40 -25.80
CA ASN A 137 0.15 -6.98 -26.08
C ASN A 137 0.40 -6.19 -24.79
N LEU A 138 -0.40 -6.45 -23.75
CA LEU A 138 -0.25 -5.78 -22.46
C LEU A 138 1.08 -6.18 -21.80
N PHE A 139 1.38 -7.48 -21.72
CA PHE A 139 2.66 -7.99 -21.20
C PHE A 139 3.86 -7.46 -21.98
N PHE A 140 3.76 -7.40 -23.32
CA PHE A 140 4.80 -6.81 -24.13
C PHE A 140 5.04 -5.34 -23.79
N LEU A 141 3.99 -4.52 -23.67
CA LEU A 141 4.10 -3.09 -23.39
C LEU A 141 4.54 -2.79 -21.95
N THR A 142 4.07 -3.55 -20.96
CA THR A 142 4.31 -3.28 -19.54
C THR A 142 5.55 -3.95 -18.97
N VAL A 143 5.98 -5.08 -19.55
CA VAL A 143 7.11 -5.87 -19.03
C VAL A 143 8.24 -5.96 -20.07
N ILE A 144 7.99 -6.57 -21.24
CA ILE A 144 9.06 -6.87 -22.21
C ILE A 144 9.69 -5.60 -22.77
N LEU A 145 8.88 -4.61 -23.16
CA LEU A 145 9.36 -3.36 -23.73
C LEU A 145 10.24 -2.59 -22.74
N PRO A 146 9.81 -2.26 -21.50
CA PRO A 146 10.66 -1.57 -20.55
C PRO A 146 11.88 -2.41 -20.12
N ALA A 147 11.74 -3.72 -19.91
CA ALA A 147 12.89 -4.59 -19.60
C ALA A 147 13.90 -4.63 -20.76
N GLY A 148 13.41 -4.75 -22.00
CA GLY A 148 14.21 -4.69 -23.22
C GLY A 148 14.92 -3.35 -23.38
N LEU A 149 14.25 -2.23 -23.08
CA LEU A 149 14.89 -0.91 -23.08
C LEU A 149 16.02 -0.82 -22.03
N ILE A 150 15.82 -1.37 -20.83
CA ILE A 150 16.85 -1.44 -19.78
C ILE A 150 18.03 -2.32 -20.23
N ILE A 151 17.75 -3.53 -20.73
CA ILE A 151 18.77 -4.46 -21.22
C ILE A 151 19.55 -3.85 -22.39
N LEU A 152 18.87 -3.18 -23.34
CA LEU A 152 19.54 -2.48 -24.44
C LEU A 152 20.40 -1.32 -23.96
N ASP A 153 19.99 -0.56 -22.94
CA ASP A 153 20.84 0.47 -22.32
C ASP A 153 22.09 -0.17 -21.69
N GLU A 154 21.92 -1.28 -20.98
CA GLU A 154 23.01 -1.98 -20.30
C GLU A 154 23.98 -2.66 -21.29
N LEU A 155 23.48 -3.29 -22.35
CA LEU A 155 24.30 -3.86 -23.43
C LEU A 155 25.08 -2.76 -24.16
N LYS A 156 24.44 -1.61 -24.44
CA LYS A 156 25.14 -0.44 -25.00
C LYS A 156 26.24 0.05 -24.06
N ARG A 157 26.01 0.03 -22.74
CA ARG A 157 27.04 0.34 -21.75
C ARG A 157 28.18 -0.68 -21.83
N ILE A 158 27.90 -1.97 -21.76
CA ILE A 158 28.91 -3.04 -21.78
C ILE A 158 29.78 -2.95 -23.06
N ILE A 159 29.18 -2.83 -24.24
CA ILE A 159 29.91 -2.70 -25.52
C ILE A 159 30.75 -1.42 -25.56
N LYS A 160 30.27 -0.34 -24.95
CA LYS A 160 31.03 0.91 -24.83
C LYS A 160 32.21 0.77 -23.88
N TYR A 161 32.06 -0.05 -22.84
CA TYR A 161 33.07 -0.31 -21.81
C TYR A 161 34.04 -1.46 -22.13
N SER A 162 33.76 -2.30 -23.15
CA SER A 162 34.61 -3.42 -23.56
C SER A 162 35.91 -3.00 -24.25
N SER A 163 35.96 -1.81 -24.84
CA SER A 163 37.20 -1.23 -25.36
C SER A 163 37.73 -0.17 -24.39
N PRO A 164 38.91 -0.35 -23.78
CA PRO A 164 39.43 0.56 -22.75
C PRO A 164 39.51 2.03 -23.22
N ALA A 165 39.77 2.24 -24.51
CA ALA A 165 39.83 3.57 -25.11
C ALA A 165 38.45 4.25 -25.22
N ARG A 166 37.40 3.51 -25.63
CA ARG A 166 36.04 4.08 -25.71
C ARG A 166 35.41 4.22 -24.33
N ALA A 167 35.69 3.29 -23.41
CA ALA A 167 35.35 3.36 -21.99
C ALA A 167 35.89 4.65 -21.36
N ARG A 168 37.20 4.91 -21.48
CA ARG A 168 37.83 6.13 -20.96
C ARG A 168 37.30 7.39 -21.63
N LYS A 169 37.02 7.35 -22.95
CA LYS A 169 36.41 8.49 -23.66
C LYS A 169 34.99 8.74 -23.17
N SER A 170 34.19 7.69 -23.00
CA SER A 170 32.81 7.79 -22.53
C SER A 170 32.71 8.19 -21.08
N GLU A 171 33.62 7.71 -20.24
CA GLU A 171 33.74 8.09 -18.84
C GLU A 171 34.24 9.52 -18.71
N ARG A 172 35.15 9.99 -19.58
CA ARG A 172 35.51 11.42 -19.68
C ARG A 172 34.33 12.26 -20.14
N GLU A 173 33.55 11.83 -21.12
CA GLU A 173 32.34 12.54 -21.57
C GLU A 173 31.22 12.48 -20.53
N GLN A 174 31.01 11.34 -19.87
CA GLN A 174 30.06 11.20 -18.75
C GLN A 174 30.51 11.99 -17.54
N ASN A 175 31.81 12.04 -17.22
CA ASN A 175 32.33 12.90 -16.16
C ASN A 175 32.26 14.37 -16.57
N LYS A 176 32.46 14.73 -17.84
CA LYS A 176 32.20 16.10 -18.32
C LYS A 176 30.73 16.45 -18.22
N VAL A 177 29.83 15.52 -18.58
CA VAL A 177 28.37 15.69 -18.51
C VAL A 177 27.92 15.71 -17.06
N ALA A 178 28.34 14.80 -16.18
CA ALA A 178 28.02 14.74 -14.76
C ALA A 178 28.61 15.94 -13.99
N ARG A 179 29.85 16.36 -14.30
CA ARG A 179 30.39 17.66 -13.87
C ARG A 179 29.64 18.85 -14.47
N ARG A 180 28.83 18.62 -15.51
CA ARG A 180 27.95 19.62 -16.14
C ARG A 180 26.47 19.41 -15.83
N THR A 181 26.05 18.37 -15.11
CA THR A 181 24.63 18.05 -14.90
C THR A 181 24.45 17.65 -13.46
N SER A 182 23.88 18.54 -12.67
CA SER A 182 23.43 18.24 -11.32
C SER A 182 21.91 18.09 -11.33
N TYR A 183 21.39 17.13 -10.57
CA TYR A 183 19.99 17.16 -10.17
C TYR A 183 19.86 18.27 -9.14
N VAL A 184 19.21 19.35 -9.53
CA VAL A 184 18.93 20.44 -8.60
C VAL A 184 17.55 20.17 -8.04
N PHE A 185 17.56 19.85 -6.76
CA PHE A 185 16.35 19.70 -5.98
C PHE A 185 15.82 21.09 -5.66
N ASN A 186 14.63 21.42 -6.15
CA ASN A 186 13.99 22.66 -5.75
C ASN A 186 13.15 22.39 -4.50
N GLY A 187 13.77 22.55 -3.32
CA GLY A 187 13.13 22.30 -2.03
C GLY A 187 11.86 23.13 -1.83
N VAL A 188 11.80 24.34 -2.39
CA VAL A 188 10.59 25.19 -2.35
C VAL A 188 9.46 24.56 -3.17
N ARG A 189 9.74 24.03 -4.36
CA ARG A 189 8.72 23.36 -5.18
C ARG A 189 8.27 22.03 -4.60
N LEU A 190 9.19 21.23 -4.05
CA LEU A 190 8.80 20.01 -3.34
C LEU A 190 7.89 20.36 -2.18
N SER A 191 8.32 21.29 -1.32
CA SER A 191 7.56 21.74 -0.15
C SER A 191 6.18 22.24 -0.58
N ALA A 192 6.11 23.12 -1.57
CA ALA A 192 4.84 23.60 -2.11
C ALA A 192 3.94 22.46 -2.61
N LEU A 193 4.47 21.46 -3.32
CA LEU A 193 3.68 20.33 -3.79
C LEU A 193 3.17 19.44 -2.65
N ILE A 194 4.00 19.18 -1.62
CA ILE A 194 3.59 18.45 -0.42
C ILE A 194 2.48 19.21 0.30
N PHE A 195 2.62 20.53 0.48
CA PHE A 195 1.60 21.36 1.12
C PHE A 195 0.30 21.43 0.32
N ILE A 196 0.38 21.64 -1.00
CA ILE A 196 -0.81 21.70 -1.87
C ILE A 196 -1.52 20.35 -1.89
N SER A 197 -0.81 19.26 -2.14
CA SER A 197 -1.41 17.92 -2.15
C SER A 197 -1.93 17.53 -0.77
N GLY A 198 -1.19 17.84 0.30
CA GLY A 198 -1.62 17.66 1.68
C GLY A 198 -2.92 18.39 1.97
N PHE A 199 -3.04 19.65 1.58
CA PHE A 199 -4.26 20.44 1.75
C PHE A 199 -5.44 19.84 0.96
N VAL A 200 -5.23 19.47 -0.30
CA VAL A 200 -6.26 18.86 -1.16
C VAL A 200 -6.75 17.53 -0.58
N PHE A 201 -5.85 16.59 -0.28
CA PHE A 201 -6.24 15.29 0.26
C PHE A 201 -6.83 15.39 1.66
N THR A 202 -6.31 16.27 2.51
CA THR A 202 -6.92 16.54 3.82
C THR A 202 -8.34 17.08 3.65
N GLY A 203 -8.58 18.01 2.73
CA GLY A 203 -9.93 18.52 2.42
C GLY A 203 -10.89 17.44 1.94
N ILE A 204 -10.45 16.56 1.02
CA ILE A 204 -11.24 15.42 0.55
C ILE A 204 -11.60 14.48 1.71
N PHE A 205 -10.63 14.12 2.55
CA PHE A 205 -10.90 13.28 3.70
C PHE A 205 -11.86 13.96 4.67
N LEU A 206 -11.64 15.23 5.04
CA LEU A 206 -12.52 15.98 5.95
C LEU A 206 -13.97 16.05 5.48
N GLN A 207 -14.21 16.23 4.19
CA GLN A 207 -15.57 16.25 3.63
C GLN A 207 -16.27 14.88 3.70
N ASN A 208 -15.52 13.79 3.88
CA ASN A 208 -16.03 12.42 3.95
C ASN A 208 -15.75 11.78 5.31
N LEU A 209 -15.34 12.55 6.31
CA LEU A 209 -15.13 12.08 7.66
C LEU A 209 -16.49 11.93 8.37
N GLY A 210 -16.71 10.76 8.96
CA GLY A 210 -17.80 10.53 9.90
C GLY A 210 -17.33 10.63 11.35
N GLY A 211 -18.04 9.96 12.25
CA GLY A 211 -17.64 9.85 13.66
C GLY A 211 -16.31 9.09 13.80
N ASN A 212 -15.35 9.66 14.53
CA ASN A 212 -14.08 9.02 14.89
C ASN A 212 -13.80 9.21 16.37
N GLY A 213 -13.75 8.12 17.14
CA GLY A 213 -13.46 8.17 18.57
C GLY A 213 -14.32 7.24 19.41
N PRO A 214 -14.28 7.40 20.75
CA PRO A 214 -15.07 6.59 21.66
C PRO A 214 -16.57 6.88 21.50
N VAL A 215 -17.37 5.83 21.51
CA VAL A 215 -18.83 5.83 21.39
C VAL A 215 -19.40 4.75 22.32
N VAL A 216 -20.60 4.98 22.84
CA VAL A 216 -21.37 3.95 23.55
C VAL A 216 -22.47 3.49 22.62
N LEU A 217 -22.47 2.21 22.28
CA LEU A 217 -23.48 1.61 21.42
C LEU A 217 -24.73 1.31 22.24
N GLU A 218 -25.83 1.91 21.82
CA GLU A 218 -27.18 1.48 22.21
C GLU A 218 -27.58 0.25 21.41
N LYS A 219 -28.75 -0.33 21.70
CA LYS A 219 -29.24 -1.55 21.05
C LYS A 219 -29.25 -1.45 19.51
N GLU A 220 -29.66 -0.28 19.01
CA GLU A 220 -29.63 0.06 17.59
C GLU A 220 -28.85 1.36 17.44
N TYR A 221 -27.63 1.28 16.92
CA TYR A 221 -26.79 2.45 16.67
C TYR A 221 -26.81 2.80 15.18
N LYS A 222 -27.23 4.02 14.85
CA LYS A 222 -27.28 4.50 13.46
C LYS A 222 -25.95 5.13 13.05
N VAL A 223 -25.35 4.61 11.98
CA VAL A 223 -24.16 5.21 11.34
C VAL A 223 -24.59 5.88 10.04
N GLU A 224 -24.27 7.16 9.89
CA GLU A 224 -24.63 7.97 8.72
C GLU A 224 -23.39 8.32 7.90
N ASN A 225 -23.51 8.32 6.57
CA ASN A 225 -22.52 8.83 5.65
C ASN A 225 -23.05 10.07 4.92
N SER A 226 -22.72 11.24 5.45
CA SER A 226 -23.03 12.53 4.83
C SER A 226 -22.04 12.94 3.73
N GLY A 227 -21.03 12.12 3.48
CA GLY A 227 -19.99 12.35 2.48
C GLY A 227 -20.44 12.09 1.05
N ILE A 228 -19.57 12.45 0.11
CA ILE A 228 -19.76 12.30 -1.35
C ILE A 228 -19.24 10.93 -1.81
N LEU A 229 -18.30 10.34 -1.07
CA LEU A 229 -17.72 9.03 -1.33
C LEU A 229 -18.38 7.97 -0.43
N PRO A 230 -18.42 6.69 -0.85
CA PRO A 230 -18.74 5.61 0.05
C PRO A 230 -17.79 5.65 1.25
N SER A 231 -18.28 5.34 2.45
CA SER A 231 -17.47 5.32 3.66
C SER A 231 -17.40 3.90 4.23
N VAL A 232 -16.27 3.57 4.84
CA VAL A 232 -16.11 2.36 5.64
C VAL A 232 -16.22 2.78 7.10
N TYR A 233 -17.10 2.12 7.84
CA TYR A 233 -17.15 2.23 9.30
C TYR A 233 -16.55 0.98 9.93
N VAL A 234 -15.89 1.15 11.07
CA VAL A 234 -15.33 0.07 11.88
C VAL A 234 -15.57 0.38 13.34
N PHE A 235 -16.18 -0.55 14.06
CA PHE A 235 -16.32 -0.56 15.50
C PHE A 235 -15.25 -1.46 16.11
N THR A 236 -14.46 -0.88 17.02
CA THR A 236 -13.46 -1.60 17.81
C THR A 236 -13.85 -1.51 19.28
N PRO A 237 -14.44 -2.55 19.88
CA PRO A 237 -14.81 -2.52 21.30
C PRO A 237 -13.57 -2.47 22.19
N ASP A 238 -13.72 -1.92 23.39
CA ASP A 238 -12.61 -1.89 24.37
C ASP A 238 -12.25 -3.30 24.85
N ASN A 239 -13.23 -4.20 24.93
CA ASN A 239 -13.01 -5.62 25.16
C ASN A 239 -13.09 -6.40 23.84
N PRO A 240 -11.98 -7.00 23.35
CA PRO A 240 -11.97 -7.77 22.11
C PRO A 240 -13.01 -8.91 22.07
N ALA A 241 -13.37 -9.48 23.22
CA ALA A 241 -14.39 -10.53 23.30
C ALA A 241 -15.80 -10.06 22.88
N GLN A 242 -16.08 -8.75 22.95
CA GLN A 242 -17.36 -8.17 22.56
C GLN A 242 -17.46 -7.84 21.07
N LYS A 243 -16.37 -8.00 20.30
CA LYS A 243 -16.33 -7.65 18.87
C LYS A 243 -17.39 -8.40 18.06
N PHE A 244 -17.61 -9.67 18.38
CA PHE A 244 -18.63 -10.51 17.73
C PHE A 244 -20.03 -10.33 18.29
N ALA A 245 -20.19 -9.61 19.40
CA ALA A 245 -21.51 -9.23 19.88
C ALA A 245 -22.09 -8.04 19.10
N ILE A 246 -21.22 -7.24 18.45
CA ILE A 246 -21.62 -6.16 17.54
C ILE A 246 -21.89 -6.79 16.17
N GLU A 247 -23.16 -6.86 15.80
CA GLU A 247 -23.57 -7.35 14.49
C GLU A 247 -23.11 -6.38 13.40
N HIS A 248 -22.35 -6.86 12.42
CA HIS A 248 -21.68 -6.02 11.41
C HIS A 248 -20.77 -4.96 12.03
N TRP A 249 -19.79 -5.37 12.86
CA TRP A 249 -18.78 -4.48 13.45
C TRP A 249 -17.95 -3.67 12.44
N TYR A 250 -18.05 -3.94 11.15
CA TYR A 250 -17.61 -3.05 10.08
C TYR A 250 -18.52 -3.21 8.86
N GLY A 251 -18.50 -2.20 7.99
CA GLY A 251 -19.24 -2.25 6.73
C GLY A 251 -18.97 -1.04 5.85
N VAL A 252 -19.61 -1.03 4.68
CA VAL A 252 -19.53 0.06 3.70
C VAL A 252 -20.88 0.74 3.59
N ILE A 253 -20.91 2.07 3.71
CA ILE A 253 -22.11 2.89 3.59
C ILE A 253 -22.00 3.73 2.31
N PRO A 254 -22.96 3.61 1.36
CA PRO A 254 -23.01 4.47 0.19
C PRO A 254 -23.11 5.96 0.54
N PRO A 255 -22.76 6.88 -0.38
CA PRO A 255 -22.93 8.32 -0.17
C PRO A 255 -24.37 8.68 0.17
N ALA A 256 -24.57 9.65 1.07
CA ALA A 256 -25.87 10.15 1.51
C ALA A 256 -26.83 9.06 2.02
N ASN A 257 -26.29 8.02 2.66
CA ASN A 257 -27.05 6.89 3.18
C ASN A 257 -26.69 6.61 4.65
N SER A 258 -27.44 5.71 5.29
CA SER A 258 -27.21 5.30 6.67
C SER A 258 -27.45 3.81 6.86
N THR A 259 -26.80 3.22 7.85
CA THR A 259 -27.02 1.82 8.26
C THR A 259 -27.27 1.74 9.76
N GLN A 260 -27.96 0.68 10.18
CA GLN A 260 -28.19 0.37 11.58
C GLN A 260 -27.29 -0.78 12.01
N VAL A 261 -26.63 -0.61 13.14
CA VAL A 261 -25.73 -1.59 13.73
C VAL A 261 -26.34 -2.03 15.05
N ILE A 262 -26.50 -3.35 15.20
CA ILE A 262 -27.11 -3.95 16.39
C ILE A 262 -26.00 -4.37 17.33
N ALA A 263 -26.09 -3.94 18.59
CA ALA A 263 -25.11 -4.28 19.62
C ALA A 263 -25.81 -4.50 20.96
N PRO A 264 -25.16 -5.17 21.93
CA PRO A 264 -25.66 -5.18 23.30
C PRO A 264 -25.75 -3.75 23.86
N GLU A 265 -26.78 -3.47 24.64
CA GLU A 265 -26.96 -2.14 25.23
C GLU A 265 -25.75 -1.72 26.07
N ASN A 266 -25.37 -0.45 25.96
CA ASN A 266 -24.27 0.17 26.68
C ASN A 266 -22.90 -0.46 26.39
N THR A 267 -22.65 -0.87 25.15
CA THR A 267 -21.34 -1.42 24.75
C THR A 267 -20.37 -0.29 24.40
N PRO A 268 -19.28 -0.06 25.17
CA PRO A 268 -18.27 0.93 24.82
C PRO A 268 -17.42 0.44 23.64
N ALA A 269 -17.30 1.27 22.61
CA ALA A 269 -16.50 0.98 21.44
C ALA A 269 -15.83 2.24 20.88
N LYS A 270 -14.89 2.04 19.96
CA LYS A 270 -14.28 3.10 19.16
C LYS A 270 -14.81 3.00 17.75
N LEU A 271 -15.47 4.04 17.27
CA LEU A 271 -15.90 4.16 15.89
C LEU A 271 -14.77 4.78 15.07
N SER A 272 -14.47 4.16 13.93
CA SER A 272 -13.64 4.73 12.87
C SER A 272 -14.46 4.80 11.59
N THR A 273 -14.62 6.00 11.03
CA THR A 273 -15.28 6.23 9.75
C THR A 273 -14.31 6.93 8.79
N VAL A 274 -14.04 6.29 7.65
CA VAL A 274 -13.07 6.76 6.65
C VAL A 274 -13.65 6.56 5.23
N PRO A 275 -13.38 7.45 4.25
CA PRO A 275 -13.81 7.20 2.88
C PRO A 275 -13.21 5.90 2.33
N TYR A 276 -14.01 5.16 1.55
CA TYR A 276 -13.64 3.87 0.96
C TYR A 276 -12.70 4.06 -0.23
N ILE A 277 -11.47 4.42 0.10
CA ILE A 277 -10.40 4.71 -0.85
C ILE A 277 -9.24 3.70 -0.66
N LEU A 278 -9.08 3.18 0.57
CA LEU A 278 -8.17 2.10 0.90
C LEU A 278 -8.90 0.75 0.90
N PRO A 279 -8.20 -0.38 0.70
CA PRO A 279 -8.78 -1.70 0.92
C PRO A 279 -9.38 -1.80 2.32
N VAL A 280 -10.57 -2.39 2.45
CA VAL A 280 -11.27 -2.52 3.75
C VAL A 280 -10.41 -3.29 4.76
N PHE A 281 -9.73 -4.34 4.32
CA PHE A 281 -8.76 -5.05 5.15
C PHE A 281 -7.72 -4.10 5.81
N TRP A 282 -7.15 -3.14 5.08
CA TRP A 282 -6.18 -2.20 5.68
C TRP A 282 -6.87 -1.24 6.65
N ILE A 283 -8.09 -0.83 6.35
CA ILE A 283 -8.88 0.05 7.22
C ILE A 283 -9.18 -0.65 8.55
N THR A 284 -9.61 -1.91 8.52
CA THR A 284 -9.91 -2.68 9.74
C THR A 284 -8.65 -2.88 10.59
N GLU A 285 -7.53 -3.28 9.99
CA GLU A 285 -6.26 -3.49 10.71
C GLU A 285 -5.72 -2.20 11.33
N LEU A 286 -5.82 -1.06 10.62
CA LEU A 286 -5.40 0.23 11.15
C LEU A 286 -6.33 0.74 12.26
N ALA A 287 -7.64 0.52 12.11
CA ALA A 287 -8.65 0.93 13.09
C ALA A 287 -8.50 0.20 14.43
N GLU A 288 -8.06 -1.07 14.41
CA GLU A 288 -7.77 -1.85 15.61
C GLU A 288 -6.66 -1.22 16.47
N ILE A 289 -5.67 -0.59 15.84
CA ILE A 289 -4.60 0.11 16.55
C ILE A 289 -5.11 1.46 17.07
N SER A 290 -5.80 2.23 16.23
CA SER A 290 -6.42 3.51 16.62
C SER A 290 -7.47 3.94 15.60
N PRO A 291 -8.62 4.49 16.05
CA PRO A 291 -9.70 4.91 15.15
C PRO A 291 -9.30 6.04 14.18
N TYR A 292 -8.19 6.74 14.44
CA TYR A 292 -7.71 7.85 13.60
C TYR A 292 -6.65 7.43 12.57
N LEU A 293 -6.06 6.24 12.72
CA LEU A 293 -4.98 5.77 11.84
C LEU A 293 -5.40 5.53 10.40
N PRO A 294 -6.60 4.97 10.08
CA PRO A 294 -7.03 4.81 8.69
C PRO A 294 -7.02 6.13 7.92
N THR A 295 -7.53 7.19 8.54
CA THR A 295 -7.57 8.55 7.99
C THR A 295 -6.16 9.11 7.76
N ALA A 296 -5.31 9.06 8.79
CA ALA A 296 -3.95 9.60 8.70
C ALA A 296 -3.10 8.84 7.66
N PHE A 297 -3.19 7.52 7.64
CA PHE A 297 -2.50 6.67 6.69
C PHE A 297 -2.96 6.94 5.26
N GLY A 298 -4.28 7.05 5.04
CA GLY A 298 -4.84 7.41 3.74
C GLY A 298 -4.27 8.73 3.21
N ILE A 299 -4.37 9.81 4.00
CA ILE A 299 -3.85 11.13 3.60
C ILE A 299 -2.35 11.04 3.26
N LEU A 300 -1.54 10.43 4.13
CA LEU A 300 -0.10 10.32 3.94
C LEU A 300 0.26 9.52 2.67
N LEU A 301 -0.42 8.41 2.44
CA LEU A 301 -0.21 7.56 1.27
C LEU A 301 -0.46 8.35 -0.03
N TYR A 302 -1.61 9.01 -0.12
CA TYR A 302 -1.98 9.77 -1.33
C TYR A 302 -1.07 10.97 -1.58
N VAL A 303 -0.70 11.71 -0.54
CA VAL A 303 0.28 12.81 -0.63
C VAL A 303 1.63 12.30 -1.14
N SER A 304 2.08 11.16 -0.62
CA SER A 304 3.38 10.56 -1.00
C SER A 304 3.38 10.11 -2.46
N VAL A 305 2.35 9.34 -2.87
CA VAL A 305 2.20 8.86 -4.24
C VAL A 305 2.09 10.03 -5.22
N PHE A 306 1.25 11.02 -4.94
CA PHE A 306 1.09 12.20 -5.79
C PHE A 306 2.39 13.00 -5.91
N THR A 307 3.10 13.20 -4.80
CA THR A 307 4.40 13.89 -4.81
C THR A 307 5.43 13.14 -5.66
N LEU A 308 5.49 11.82 -5.56
CA LEU A 308 6.40 10.98 -6.36
C LEU A 308 6.07 11.02 -7.86
N LEU A 309 4.78 10.97 -8.21
CA LEU A 309 4.32 11.09 -9.59
C LEU A 309 4.73 12.44 -10.21
N LEU A 310 4.73 13.52 -9.41
CA LEU A 310 5.13 14.85 -9.85
C LEU A 310 6.64 15.14 -9.69
N SER A 311 7.47 14.10 -9.53
CA SER A 311 8.93 14.25 -9.44
C SER A 311 9.58 15.11 -10.53
N PRO A 312 9.12 15.12 -11.81
CA PRO A 312 9.68 16.00 -12.82
C PRO A 312 9.53 17.51 -12.53
N PHE A 313 8.58 17.91 -11.68
CA PHE A 313 8.32 19.33 -11.38
C PHE A 313 9.22 19.89 -10.27
N TRP A 314 9.61 19.05 -9.31
CA TRP A 314 10.47 19.43 -8.18
C TRP A 314 11.91 18.91 -8.28
N CYS A 315 12.15 17.88 -9.10
CA CYS A 315 13.47 17.44 -9.53
C CYS A 315 13.71 17.81 -10.99
N ARG A 316 14.61 18.77 -11.23
CA ARG A 316 15.03 19.13 -12.59
C ARG A 316 16.49 18.77 -12.81
N LYS A 317 16.77 18.22 -14.00
CA LYS A 317 18.13 18.10 -14.52
C LYS A 317 18.65 19.51 -14.87
N SER A 318 19.59 20.03 -14.08
CA SER A 318 20.22 21.32 -14.34
C SER A 318 21.54 21.11 -15.06
N GLY A 319 21.67 21.64 -16.27
CA GLY A 319 22.95 21.78 -16.93
C GLY A 319 23.73 22.94 -16.29
N ILE A 320 24.89 22.67 -15.69
CA ILE A 320 25.90 23.65 -15.25
C ILE A 320 26.40 24.38 -16.50
N ARG A 321 25.63 25.38 -16.91
CA ARG A 321 26.01 26.34 -17.94
C ARG A 321 26.93 27.35 -17.26
N SER A 322 28.23 27.05 -17.31
CA SER A 322 29.30 28.04 -17.34
C SER A 322 29.30 29.07 -16.19
N HIS A 323 29.91 28.71 -15.07
CA HIS A 323 30.50 29.69 -14.15
C HIS A 323 31.53 30.60 -14.87
N LYS A 324 31.97 30.23 -16.10
CA LYS A 324 32.82 31.06 -16.97
C LYS A 324 32.07 32.21 -17.66
N LYS A 325 30.75 32.17 -17.87
CA LYS A 325 30.03 33.30 -18.50
C LYS A 325 29.85 34.47 -17.53
N LYS A 326 29.67 34.23 -16.23
CA LYS A 326 29.65 35.31 -15.23
C LYS A 326 31.02 35.98 -15.09
N ILE A 327 32.12 35.21 -15.17
CA ILE A 327 33.49 35.77 -15.13
C ILE A 327 33.81 36.54 -16.42
N LEU A 328 33.43 36.03 -17.60
CA LEU A 328 33.65 36.75 -18.86
C LEU A 328 32.84 38.04 -18.95
N VAL A 329 31.59 38.04 -18.48
CA VAL A 329 30.73 39.24 -18.44
C VAL A 329 31.23 40.23 -17.38
N HIS A 330 31.67 39.77 -16.20
CA HIS A 330 32.32 40.66 -15.22
C HIS A 330 33.66 41.20 -15.73
N TRP A 331 34.44 40.42 -16.45
CA TRP A 331 35.72 40.85 -17.02
C TRP A 331 35.51 41.87 -18.16
N LEU A 332 34.53 41.64 -19.04
CA LEU A 332 34.14 42.58 -20.09
C LEU A 332 33.52 43.88 -19.52
N LEU A 333 32.71 43.79 -18.47
CA LEU A 333 32.15 44.96 -17.77
C LEU A 333 33.24 45.73 -17.00
N ALA A 334 34.22 45.04 -16.42
CA ALA A 334 35.37 45.67 -15.77
C ALA A 334 36.32 46.34 -16.78
N GLN A 335 36.50 45.76 -17.97
CA GLN A 335 37.24 46.40 -19.07
C GLN A 335 36.50 47.60 -19.63
N SER A 336 35.18 47.51 -19.82
CA SER A 336 34.34 48.62 -20.27
C SER A 336 34.36 49.79 -19.29
N LYS A 337 34.29 49.55 -17.97
CA LYS A 337 34.42 50.61 -16.96
C LYS A 337 35.79 51.31 -16.94
N ARG A 338 36.87 50.60 -17.29
CA ARG A 338 38.22 51.19 -17.41
C ARG A 338 38.42 52.00 -18.70
N ALA A 339 37.67 51.69 -19.76
CA ALA A 339 37.74 52.41 -21.03
C ALA A 339 36.91 53.71 -21.03
N LEU A 340 36.03 53.91 -20.05
CA LEU A 340 35.02 54.96 -20.04
C LEU A 340 35.29 56.11 -19.05
N ASN A 341 36.46 56.19 -18.39
CA ASN A 341 36.90 57.29 -17.50
C ASN A 341 35.76 58.24 -17.08
N LEU A 342 34.94 57.78 -16.14
CA LEU A 342 34.12 58.67 -15.32
C LEU A 342 34.89 58.81 -14.01
N GLU A 343 35.55 59.95 -13.86
CA GLU A 343 35.83 60.52 -12.54
C GLU A 343 34.53 60.73 -11.75
#